data_AF-A0A7X9EUM0-F1
#
_entry.id   AF-A0A7X9EUM0-F1
#
_cell.length_a   1.000
_cell.length_b   1.000
_cell.length_c   1.000
_cell.angle_alpha   90.00
_cell.angle_beta   90.00
_cell.angle_gamma   90.00
#
_symmetry.space_group_name_H-M   'P 1'
#
loop_
_entity.id
_entity.type
_entity.pdbx_description
1 polymer ?
#
loop_
_entity_poly.entity_id
_entity_poly.type
_entity_poly.pdbx_seq_one_letter_code
_entity_poly.pdbx_strand_id
1 'polypeptide(L)'
;GLKPKPYAEEIMPWQLSWLIIAALTIWLWGRDELNNIYYGASNVLVVMIPVTAYFGLAVQAYKLGKMKPSTRRWGWAIFMVIALLFTPLAIVFISFLGLFDSLVDYRKLNQKKEATP
;
A
#
# COMPACT_ATOMS: atom_id res chain seq x y z
N GLY A 1 -4.43 28.43 -4.27
CA GLY A 1 -3.71 27.24 -4.77
C GLY A 1 -3.73 26.17 -3.69
N LEU A 2 -4.18 24.97 -4.00
CA LEU A 2 -4.16 23.84 -3.05
C LEU A 2 -2.71 23.54 -2.68
N LYS A 3 -2.33 23.69 -1.40
CA LYS A 3 -1.03 23.23 -0.94
C LYS A 3 -0.96 21.72 -1.14
N PRO A 4 0.11 21.17 -1.75
CA PRO A 4 0.26 19.74 -1.90
C PRO A 4 0.26 19.08 -0.52
N LYS A 5 -0.50 18.00 -0.38
CA LYS A 5 -0.58 17.25 0.88
C LYS A 5 0.78 16.58 1.15
N PRO A 6 1.27 16.52 2.40
CA PRO A 6 2.50 15.80 2.69
C PRO A 6 2.38 14.34 2.27
N TYR A 7 3.42 13.77 1.66
CA TYR A 7 3.43 12.38 1.17
C TYR A 7 2.96 11.37 2.24
N ALA A 8 3.40 11.53 3.49
CA ALA A 8 3.00 10.66 4.60
C ALA A 8 1.49 10.71 4.92
N GLU A 9 0.76 11.68 4.41
CA GLU A 9 -0.69 11.82 4.59
C GLU A 9 -1.50 11.44 3.35
N GLU A 10 -0.84 11.07 2.25
CA GLU A 10 -1.50 10.57 1.05
C GLU A 10 -2.13 9.20 1.32
N ILE A 11 -3.39 9.05 0.92
CA ILE A 11 -4.18 7.84 1.10
C ILE A 11 -4.64 7.41 -0.30
N MET A 12 -4.50 6.12 -0.57
CA MET A 12 -4.97 5.53 -1.81
C MET A 12 -6.50 5.63 -1.89
N PRO A 13 -7.07 6.11 -3.02
CA PRO A 13 -8.51 6.09 -3.22
C PRO A 13 -9.07 4.66 -3.17
N TRP A 14 -10.15 4.45 -2.41
CA TRP A 14 -10.76 3.13 -2.19
C TRP A 14 -11.24 2.45 -3.48
N GLN A 15 -11.53 3.22 -4.54
CA GLN A 15 -11.90 2.71 -5.87
C GLN A 15 -10.79 1.87 -6.50
N LEU A 16 -9.53 2.25 -6.27
CA LEU A 16 -8.38 1.49 -6.79
C LEU A 16 -8.28 0.10 -6.14
N SER A 17 -8.78 -0.04 -4.91
CA SER A 17 -8.82 -1.32 -4.20
C SER A 17 -9.88 -2.24 -4.79
N TRP A 18 -11.04 -1.70 -5.17
CA TRP A 18 -12.03 -2.45 -5.94
C TRP A 18 -11.52 -2.84 -7.33
N LEU A 19 -10.73 -1.98 -7.99
CA LEU A 19 -10.09 -2.34 -9.25
C LEU A 19 -9.19 -3.57 -9.09
N ILE A 20 -8.39 -3.62 -8.02
CA ILE A 20 -7.54 -4.79 -7.72
C ILE A 20 -8.39 -6.02 -7.40
N ILE A 21 -9.43 -5.89 -6.60
CA ILE A 21 -10.34 -7.00 -6.27
C ILE A 21 -10.99 -7.55 -7.55
N ALA A 22 -11.55 -6.68 -8.39
CA ALA A 22 -12.16 -7.08 -9.65
C ALA A 22 -11.15 -7.75 -10.60
N ALA A 23 -9.94 -7.17 -10.73
CA ALA A 23 -8.88 -7.75 -11.53
C ALA A 23 -8.45 -9.14 -11.00
N LEU A 24 -8.34 -9.32 -9.68
CA LEU A 24 -8.05 -10.62 -9.07
C LEU A 24 -9.16 -11.64 -9.33
N THR A 25 -10.44 -11.24 -9.24
CA THR A 25 -11.57 -12.12 -9.52
C THR A 25 -11.57 -12.57 -10.99
N ILE A 26 -11.36 -11.64 -11.93
CA ILE A 26 -11.29 -11.94 -13.37
C ILE A 26 -10.06 -12.81 -13.68
N TRP A 27 -8.92 -12.51 -13.04
CA TRP A 27 -7.68 -13.27 -13.19
C TRP A 27 -7.84 -14.72 -12.72
N LEU A 28 -8.50 -14.93 -11.57
CA LEU A 28 -8.81 -16.26 -11.05
C LEU A 28 -9.79 -17.01 -11.95
N TRP A 29 -10.82 -16.33 -12.46
CA TRP A 29 -11.78 -16.92 -13.41
C TRP A 29 -11.10 -17.36 -14.71
N GLY A 30 -10.25 -16.52 -15.28
CA GLY A 30 -9.57 -16.81 -16.55
C GLY A 30 -8.40 -17.80 -16.43
N ARG A 31 -8.08 -18.27 -15.22
CA ARG A 31 -6.86 -19.04 -14.95
C ARG A 31 -6.82 -20.39 -15.67
N ASP A 32 -7.95 -21.06 -15.79
CA ASP A 32 -8.00 -22.43 -16.33
C ASP A 32 -7.76 -22.46 -17.84
N GLU A 33 -8.19 -21.43 -18.56
CA GLU A 33 -8.06 -21.36 -20.03
C GLU A 33 -6.84 -20.55 -20.50
N LEU A 34 -6.14 -19.84 -19.60
CA LEU A 34 -5.03 -18.93 -19.93
C LEU A 34 -5.37 -17.98 -21.11
N ASN A 35 -6.63 -17.58 -21.19
CA ASN A 35 -7.20 -16.78 -22.29
C ASN A 35 -6.71 -15.31 -22.22
N ASN A 36 -6.96 -14.53 -23.26
CA ASN A 36 -6.75 -13.07 -23.30
C ASN A 36 -7.30 -12.34 -22.06
N ILE A 37 -8.40 -12.84 -21.46
CA ILE A 37 -8.97 -12.32 -20.21
C ILE A 37 -7.97 -12.44 -19.04
N TYR A 38 -7.27 -13.58 -18.93
CA TYR A 38 -6.25 -13.81 -17.91
C TYR A 38 -5.07 -12.84 -18.06
N TYR A 39 -4.58 -12.66 -19.28
CA TYR A 39 -3.48 -11.73 -19.55
C TYR A 39 -3.90 -10.26 -19.35
N GLY A 40 -5.12 -9.90 -19.74
CA GLY A 40 -5.67 -8.57 -19.47
C GLY A 40 -5.72 -8.26 -17.97
N ALA A 41 -6.26 -9.18 -17.18
CA ALA A 41 -6.30 -9.02 -15.72
C ALA A 41 -4.90 -9.02 -15.09
N SER A 42 -3.97 -9.86 -15.58
CA SER A 42 -2.57 -9.88 -15.13
C SER A 42 -1.89 -8.53 -15.34
N ASN A 43 -2.06 -7.91 -16.51
CA ASN A 43 -1.48 -6.60 -16.81
C ASN A 43 -2.02 -5.51 -15.88
N VAL A 44 -3.33 -5.53 -15.61
CA VAL A 44 -3.94 -4.59 -14.63
C VAL A 44 -3.29 -4.79 -13.26
N LEU A 45 -3.16 -6.03 -12.78
CA LEU A 45 -2.54 -6.32 -11.49
C LEU A 45 -1.08 -5.86 -11.44
N VAL A 46 -0.31 -6.10 -12.50
CA VAL A 46 1.10 -5.67 -12.60
C VAL A 46 1.23 -4.15 -12.52
N VAL A 47 0.34 -3.39 -13.17
CA VAL A 47 0.32 -1.92 -13.09
C VAL A 47 -0.09 -1.44 -11.70
N MET A 48 -0.96 -2.19 -11.01
CA MET A 48 -1.40 -1.83 -9.66
C MET A 48 -0.34 -2.09 -8.57
N ILE A 49 0.64 -2.96 -8.81
CA ILE A 49 1.76 -3.20 -7.87
C ILE A 49 2.53 -1.91 -7.54
N PRO A 50 3.11 -1.15 -8.49
CA PRO A 50 3.82 0.08 -8.16
C PRO A 50 2.90 1.15 -7.53
N VAL A 51 1.64 1.21 -7.94
CA VAL A 51 0.64 2.14 -7.35
C VAL A 51 0.42 1.83 -5.88
N THR A 52 0.14 0.56 -5.55
CA THR A 52 -0.08 0.14 -4.16
C THR A 52 1.20 0.22 -3.33
N ALA A 53 2.35 -0.11 -3.91
CA ALA A 53 3.65 0.03 -3.25
C ALA A 53 3.95 1.50 -2.90
N TYR A 54 3.64 2.44 -3.78
CA TYR A 54 3.78 3.88 -3.52
C TYR A 54 2.99 4.31 -2.28
N PHE A 55 1.72 3.92 -2.18
CA PHE A 55 0.90 4.25 -1.00
C PHE A 55 1.31 3.47 0.25
N GLY A 56 1.77 2.22 0.10
CA GLY A 56 2.31 1.45 1.22
C GLY A 56 3.56 2.08 1.84
N LEU A 57 4.44 2.65 1.02
CA LEU A 57 5.57 3.44 1.50
C LEU A 57 5.11 4.70 2.23
N ALA A 58 4.03 5.35 1.78
CA ALA A 58 3.45 6.50 2.49
C ALA A 58 2.95 6.10 3.88
N VAL A 59 2.29 4.93 4.01
CA VAL A 59 1.88 4.37 5.29
C VAL A 59 3.07 4.07 6.20
N GLN A 60 4.14 3.49 5.65
CA GLN A 60 5.35 3.22 6.42
C GLN A 60 6.02 4.52 6.88
N ALA A 61 6.08 5.53 6.02
CA ALA A 61 6.60 6.86 6.35
C ALA A 61 5.77 7.54 7.45
N TYR A 62 4.43 7.44 7.40
CA TYR A 62 3.55 7.93 8.46
C TYR A 62 3.84 7.25 9.80
N LYS A 63 3.91 5.91 9.81
CA LYS A 63 4.18 5.12 11.03
C LYS A 63 5.54 5.44 11.63
N LEU A 64 6.60 5.49 10.81
CA LEU A 64 7.95 5.86 11.26
C LEU A 64 8.03 7.34 11.67
N GLY A 65 7.25 8.21 11.04
CA GLY A 65 7.14 9.63 11.39
C GLY A 65 6.61 9.88 12.80
N LYS A 66 5.70 9.03 13.28
CA LYS A 66 5.16 9.07 14.66
C LYS A 66 6.11 8.48 15.72
N MET A 67 7.21 7.82 15.34
CA MET A 67 8.17 7.25 16.30
C MET A 67 9.08 8.34 16.89
N LYS A 68 9.67 8.06 18.08
CA LYS A 68 10.69 8.92 18.69
C LYS A 68 11.86 9.15 17.72
N PRO A 69 12.48 10.34 17.67
CA PRO A 69 13.52 10.67 16.70
C PRO A 69 14.73 9.71 16.70
N SER A 70 15.12 9.26 17.90
CA SER A 70 16.22 8.30 18.09
C SER A 70 15.91 6.93 17.45
N THR A 71 14.70 6.41 17.68
CA THR A 71 14.26 5.12 17.14
C THR A 71 13.92 5.19 15.65
N ARG A 72 13.47 6.35 15.15
CA ARG A 72 13.08 6.55 13.75
C ARG A 72 14.20 6.26 12.77
N ARG A 73 15.44 6.69 13.08
CA ARG A 73 16.61 6.42 12.22
C ARG A 73 16.90 4.92 12.12
N TRP A 74 16.88 4.22 13.26
CA TRP A 74 17.05 2.78 13.31
C TRP A 74 15.92 2.03 12.60
N GLY A 75 14.67 2.48 12.75
CA GLY A 75 13.52 1.92 12.05
C GLY A 75 13.66 2.00 10.52
N TRP A 76 14.10 3.15 9.99
CA TRP A 76 14.41 3.30 8.57
C TRP A 76 15.56 2.42 8.11
N ALA A 77 16.65 2.34 8.88
CA ALA A 77 17.80 1.51 8.55
C ALA A 77 17.42 0.02 8.48
N ILE A 78 16.70 -0.49 9.49
CA ILE A 78 16.22 -1.87 9.51
C ILE A 78 15.26 -2.13 8.35
N PHE A 79 14.31 -1.23 8.10
CA PHE A 79 13.39 -1.35 6.97
C PHE A 79 14.13 -1.43 5.63
N MET A 80 15.12 -0.57 5.39
CA MET A 80 15.93 -0.60 4.16
C MET A 80 16.72 -1.90 4.03
N VAL A 81 17.37 -2.36 5.10
CA VAL A 81 18.13 -3.62 5.08
C VAL A 81 17.21 -4.81 4.77
N ILE A 82 16.05 -4.91 5.42
CA ILE A 82 15.08 -5.97 5.15
C ILE A 82 14.56 -5.88 3.70
N ALA A 83 14.22 -4.68 3.23
CA ALA A 83 13.73 -4.48 1.87
C ALA A 83 14.78 -4.85 0.80
N LEU A 84 16.07 -4.62 1.09
CA LEU A 84 17.16 -5.01 0.20
C LEU A 84 17.39 -6.52 0.19
N LEU A 85 17.36 -7.17 1.36
CA LEU A 85 17.57 -8.62 1.49
C LEU A 85 16.38 -9.43 0.95
N PHE A 86 15.17 -8.89 1.04
CA PHE A 86 13.93 -9.59 0.69
C PHE A 86 13.07 -8.76 -0.27
N THR A 87 13.66 -8.24 -1.35
CA THR A 87 12.99 -7.28 -2.25
C THR A 87 11.62 -7.73 -2.78
N PRO A 88 11.45 -8.94 -3.35
CA PRO A 88 10.14 -9.36 -3.85
C PRO A 88 9.09 -9.41 -2.73
N LEU A 89 9.48 -9.91 -1.55
CA LEU A 89 8.62 -10.00 -0.37
C LEU A 89 8.26 -8.62 0.17
N ALA A 90 9.23 -7.70 0.19
CA ALA A 90 9.04 -6.33 0.62
C ALA A 90 8.08 -5.58 -0.31
N ILE A 91 8.21 -5.74 -1.63
CA ILE A 91 7.28 -5.15 -2.59
C ILE A 91 5.86 -5.65 -2.33
N VAL A 92 5.68 -6.97 -2.16
CA VAL A 92 4.37 -7.56 -1.86
C VAL A 92 3.82 -7.01 -0.54
N PHE A 93 4.61 -7.01 0.52
CA PHE A 93 4.20 -6.52 1.84
C PHE A 93 3.81 -5.04 1.83
N ILE A 94 4.61 -4.18 1.19
CA ILE A 94 4.33 -2.76 1.05
C ILE A 94 3.07 -2.55 0.20
N SER A 95 2.91 -3.29 -0.90
CA SER A 95 1.70 -3.24 -1.73
C SER A 95 0.44 -3.57 -0.94
N PHE A 96 0.49 -4.63 -0.12
CA PHE A 96 -0.62 -4.96 0.79
C PHE A 96 -0.88 -3.86 1.82
N LEU A 97 0.16 -3.24 2.39
CA LEU A 97 -0.03 -2.11 3.31
C LEU A 97 -0.79 -0.95 2.65
N GLY A 98 -0.44 -0.59 1.41
CA GLY A 98 -1.14 0.46 0.67
C GLY A 98 -2.59 0.09 0.35
N LEU A 99 -2.82 -1.16 -0.07
CA LEU A 99 -4.16 -1.68 -0.35
C LEU A 99 -5.05 -1.66 0.90
N PHE A 100 -4.60 -2.22 2.01
CA PHE A 100 -5.40 -2.30 3.23
C PHE A 100 -5.64 -0.92 3.88
N ASP A 101 -4.69 0.02 3.78
CA ASP A 101 -4.88 1.38 4.33
C ASP A 101 -6.07 2.10 3.69
N SER A 102 -6.32 1.86 2.40
CA SER A 102 -7.49 2.41 1.70
C SER A 102 -8.83 1.81 2.17
N LEU A 103 -8.83 0.56 2.64
CA LEU A 103 -10.03 -0.19 3.02
C LEU A 103 -10.42 0.07 4.47
N VAL A 104 -9.42 0.17 5.36
CA VAL A 104 -9.63 0.28 6.80
C VAL A 104 -9.49 1.73 7.30
N ASP A 105 -8.85 2.61 6.52
CA ASP A 105 -8.55 3.99 6.89
C ASP A 105 -7.93 4.08 8.31
N TYR A 106 -6.79 3.39 8.50
CA TYR A 106 -6.11 3.27 9.80
C TYR A 106 -5.76 4.63 10.42
N ARG A 107 -5.60 5.65 9.58
CA ARG A 107 -5.22 7.01 10.00
C ARG A 107 -6.39 7.75 10.66
N LYS A 108 -7.63 7.57 10.18
CA LYS A 108 -8.82 8.10 10.85
C LYS A 108 -9.12 7.40 12.18
N LEU A 109 -8.87 6.08 12.25
CA LEU A 109 -9.11 5.33 13.49
C LEU A 109 -8.25 5.84 14.66
N ASN A 110 -6.99 6.19 14.40
CA ASN A 110 -6.10 6.76 15.41
C ASN A 110 -6.49 8.19 15.83
N GLN A 111 -6.97 9.03 14.91
CA GLN A 111 -7.45 10.38 15.26
C GLN A 111 -8.68 10.34 16.16
N LYS A 112 -9.58 9.38 15.95
CA LYS A 112 -10.79 9.22 16.78
C LYS A 112 -10.46 8.75 18.21
N LYS A 113 -9.40 7.97 18.37
CA LYS A 113 -8.90 7.51 19.67
C LYS A 113 -8.24 8.63 20.47
N GLU A 114 -7.54 9.54 19.80
CA GLU A 114 -6.90 10.71 20.44
C GLU A 114 -7.94 11.82 20.79
N ALA A 115 -9.11 11.83 20.15
CA ALA A 115 -10.18 12.82 20.36
C ALA A 115 -11.20 12.43 21.45
N THR A 116 -11.09 11.24 22.04
CA THR A 116 -11.94 10.82 23.17
C THR A 116 -11.05 10.79 24.42
N PRO A 117 -11.20 11.74 25.36
CA PRO A 117 -10.38 11.83 26.58
C PRO A 117 -10.66 10.68 27.56
#